data_AF-A0A352PTW5-F1
#
_entry.id   AF-A0A352PTW5-F1
#
_cell.length_a   1.000
_cell.length_b   1.000
_cell.length_c   1.000
_cell.angle_alpha   90.00
_cell.angle_beta   90.00
_cell.angle_gamma   90.00
#
_symmetry.space_group_name_H-M   'P 1'
#
loop_
_entity.id
_entity.type
_entity.pdbx_description
1 polymer ?
#
loop_
_entity_poly.entity_id
_entity_poly.type
_entity_poly.pdbx_seq_one_letter_code
_entity_poly.pdbx_strand_id
1 'polypeptide(L)'
;RQLANKRHYPAIDVLKSVSRLTEQLLDGEQKESVSRFVQILSRYASSEDMINIGAYVRGTNAETDYAIAMIDRLNEYLQQPVEDRCSIEAAREALLALLSGR
;
A
#
# COMPACT_ATOMS: atom_id res chain seq x y z
N ARG A 1 16.98 -0.85 -1.51
CA ARG A 1 17.60 -1.11 -0.18
C ARG A 1 16.84 -0.44 0.98
N GLN A 2 16.11 0.67 0.76
CA GLN A 2 15.35 1.37 1.82
C GLN A 2 14.38 0.46 2.60
N LEU A 3 13.55 -0.34 1.93
CA LEU A 3 12.60 -1.26 2.59
C LEU A 3 13.28 -2.29 3.49
N ALA A 4 14.35 -2.92 3.00
CA ALA A 4 15.14 -3.86 3.79
C ALA A 4 15.75 -3.20 5.05
N ASN A 5 16.22 -1.95 4.94
CA ASN A 5 16.72 -1.21 6.11
C ASN A 5 15.62 -0.91 7.14
N LYS A 6 14.35 -0.76 6.69
CA LYS A 6 13.16 -0.63 7.54
C LYS A 6 12.66 -1.98 8.07
N ARG A 7 13.38 -3.09 7.84
CA ARG A 7 12.96 -4.48 8.13
C ARG A 7 11.64 -4.88 7.47
N HIS A 8 11.28 -4.23 6.37
CA HIS A 8 10.09 -4.56 5.60
C HIS A 8 10.40 -5.73 4.66
N TYR A 9 9.89 -6.92 5.00
CA TYR A 9 10.10 -8.14 4.23
C TYR A 9 8.78 -8.80 3.83
N PRO A 10 8.64 -9.22 2.55
CA PRO A 10 9.58 -9.06 1.44
C PRO A 10 9.87 -7.59 1.08
N ALA A 11 11.09 -7.29 0.67
CA ALA A 11 11.53 -5.91 0.38
C ALA A 11 11.13 -5.48 -1.05
N ILE A 12 9.84 -5.60 -1.38
CA ILE A 12 9.26 -5.32 -2.70
C ILE A 12 8.79 -3.87 -2.77
N ASP A 13 9.31 -3.12 -3.73
CA ASP A 13 8.83 -1.75 -4.02
C ASP A 13 7.63 -1.82 -4.96
N VAL A 14 6.42 -1.76 -4.38
CA VAL A 14 5.16 -1.86 -5.13
C VAL A 14 5.01 -0.73 -6.15
N LEU A 15 5.44 0.49 -5.82
CA LEU A 15 5.34 1.64 -6.73
C LEU A 15 6.26 1.51 -7.95
N LYS A 16 7.31 0.69 -7.86
CA LYS A 16 8.23 0.39 -8.96
C LYS A 16 8.02 -1.00 -9.59
N SER A 17 7.02 -1.75 -9.14
CA SER A 17 6.72 -3.09 -9.62
C SER A 17 5.46 -3.08 -10.47
N VAL A 18 5.52 -3.71 -11.64
CA VAL A 18 4.35 -3.84 -12.53
C VAL A 18 4.30 -5.23 -13.12
N SER A 19 3.11 -5.84 -13.11
CA SER A 19 2.84 -7.08 -13.85
C SER A 19 2.16 -6.75 -15.16
N ARG A 20 2.70 -7.29 -16.26
CA ARG A 20 2.17 -7.07 -17.62
C ARG A 20 0.86 -7.82 -17.88
N LEU A 21 0.51 -8.77 -17.01
CA LEU A 21 -0.70 -9.58 -17.13
C LEU A 21 -1.84 -9.11 -16.22
N THR A 22 -1.61 -8.10 -15.38
CA THR A 22 -2.62 -7.57 -14.44
C THR A 22 -3.94 -7.26 -15.15
N GLU A 23 -3.87 -6.63 -16.32
CA GLU A 23 -5.07 -6.25 -17.08
C GLU A 23 -5.88 -7.43 -17.60
N GLN A 24 -5.24 -8.58 -17.82
CA GLN A 24 -5.87 -9.78 -18.36
C GLN A 24 -6.36 -10.73 -17.26
N LEU A 25 -5.73 -10.68 -16.09
CA LEU A 25 -5.98 -11.63 -15.00
C LEU A 25 -6.94 -11.09 -13.93
N LEU A 26 -6.97 -9.77 -13.71
CA LEU A 26 -7.82 -9.18 -12.67
C LEU A 26 -9.21 -8.82 -13.20
N ASP A 27 -10.23 -9.02 -12.36
CA ASP A 27 -11.57 -8.50 -12.59
C ASP A 27 -11.66 -6.99 -12.26
N GLY A 28 -12.83 -6.37 -12.51
CA GLY A 28 -13.02 -4.94 -12.31
C GLY A 28 -12.85 -4.49 -10.85
N GLU A 29 -13.38 -5.25 -9.89
CA GLU A 29 -13.31 -4.93 -8.46
C GLU A 29 -11.88 -5.07 -7.94
N GLN A 30 -11.17 -6.10 -8.39
CA GLN A 30 -9.76 -6.31 -8.08
C GLN A 30 -8.89 -5.17 -8.63
N LYS A 31 -9.12 -4.76 -9.88
CA LYS A 31 -8.40 -3.62 -10.47
C LYS A 31 -8.63 -2.34 -9.70
N GLU A 32 -9.87 -2.05 -9.31
CA GLU A 32 -10.20 -0.87 -8.53
C GLU A 32 -9.50 -0.87 -7.17
N SER A 33 -9.54 -2.02 -6.48
CA SER A 33 -8.91 -2.20 -5.17
C SER A 33 -7.39 -2.02 -5.24
N VAL A 34 -6.74 -2.64 -6.22
CA VAL A 34 -5.29 -2.50 -6.45
C VAL A 34 -4.94 -1.06 -6.81
N SER A 35 -5.72 -0.41 -7.69
CA SER A 35 -5.51 0.98 -8.08
C SER A 35 -5.60 1.91 -6.86
N ARG A 36 -6.64 1.75 -6.04
CA ARG A 36 -6.82 2.54 -4.81
C ARG A 36 -5.67 2.32 -3.82
N PHE A 37 -5.25 1.07 -3.62
CA PHE A 37 -4.09 0.74 -2.77
C PHE A 37 -2.82 1.46 -3.24
N VAL A 38 -2.51 1.39 -4.53
CA VAL A 38 -1.33 2.06 -5.13
C VAL A 38 -1.44 3.58 -5.05
N GLN A 39 -2.62 4.16 -5.24
CA GLN A 39 -2.85 5.60 -5.11
C GLN A 39 -2.54 6.11 -3.70
N ILE A 40 -2.98 5.39 -2.67
CA ILE A 40 -2.73 5.74 -1.26
C ILE A 40 -1.22 5.68 -0.97
N LEU A 41 -0.54 4.59 -1.38
CA LEU A 41 0.92 4.45 -1.24
C LEU A 41 1.66 5.59 -1.95
N SER A 42 1.27 5.91 -3.19
CA SER A 42 1.89 6.97 -3.99
C SER A 42 1.71 8.35 -3.35
N ARG A 43 0.51 8.61 -2.79
CA ARG A 43 0.22 9.84 -2.07
C ARG A 43 1.10 10.00 -0.84
N TYR A 44 1.25 8.94 -0.05
CA TYR A 44 2.15 8.94 1.10
C TYR A 44 3.60 9.16 0.66
N ALA A 45 4.09 8.39 -0.32
CA ALA A 45 5.47 8.51 -0.80
C ALA A 45 5.80 9.93 -1.32
N SER A 46 4.84 10.58 -1.99
CA SER A 46 5.01 11.97 -2.47
C SER A 46 5.05 13.02 -1.36
N SER A 47 4.58 12.67 -0.16
CA SER A 47 4.52 13.57 1.01
C SER A 47 5.47 13.17 2.14
N GLU A 48 6.12 12.00 2.06
CA GLU A 48 6.98 11.41 3.10
C GLU A 48 8.09 12.39 3.53
N ASP A 49 8.75 13.06 2.58
CA ASP A 49 9.80 14.04 2.90
C ASP A 49 9.29 15.21 3.72
N MET A 50 8.14 15.78 3.35
CA MET A 50 7.52 16.91 4.04
C MET A 50 7.02 16.50 5.44
N ILE A 51 6.53 15.27 5.59
CA ILE A 51 6.12 14.70 6.88
C ILE A 51 7.34 14.52 7.78
N ASN A 52 8.42 13.93 7.26
CA ASN A 52 9.64 13.61 8.02
C ASN A 52 10.36 14.86 8.56
N ILE A 53 10.33 15.98 7.83
CA ILE A 53 10.89 17.25 8.29
C ILE A 53 9.93 18.06 9.18
N GLY A 54 8.72 17.54 9.44
CA GLY A 54 7.69 18.20 10.26
C GLY A 54 7.01 19.40 9.58
N ALA A 55 7.12 19.54 8.25
CA ALA A 55 6.54 20.65 7.50
C ALA A 55 5.09 20.38 7.03
N TYR A 56 4.60 19.14 7.15
CA TYR A 56 3.23 18.81 6.79
C TYR A 56 2.24 19.20 7.89
N VAL A 57 1.20 19.95 7.53
CA VAL A 57 0.11 20.34 8.44
C VAL A 57 -1.14 19.52 8.13
N ARG A 58 -1.58 18.72 9.10
CA ARG A 58 -2.81 17.93 9.02
C ARG A 58 -4.03 18.83 8.74
N GLY A 59 -4.94 18.35 7.90
CA GLY A 59 -6.15 19.08 7.47
C GLY A 59 -5.94 19.93 6.22
N THR A 60 -4.70 20.06 5.73
CA THR A 60 -4.39 20.82 4.51
C THR A 60 -4.77 20.04 3.24
N ASN A 61 -4.72 18.70 3.31
CA ASN A 61 -5.07 17.84 2.18
C ASN A 61 -5.67 16.53 2.69
N ALA A 62 -6.97 16.33 2.46
CA ALA A 62 -7.71 15.17 2.95
C ALA A 62 -7.14 13.83 2.44
N GLU A 63 -6.67 13.79 1.19
CA GLU A 63 -6.06 12.58 0.60
C GLU A 63 -4.72 12.23 1.26
N THR A 64 -3.93 13.25 1.59
CA THR A 64 -2.63 13.07 2.26
C THR A 64 -2.84 12.66 3.71
N ASP A 65 -3.81 13.27 4.41
CA ASP A 65 -4.20 12.86 5.76
C ASP A 65 -4.67 11.41 5.78
N TYR A 66 -5.47 11.01 4.80
CA TYR A 66 -5.92 9.63 4.64
C TYR A 66 -4.75 8.69 4.37
N ALA A 67 -3.81 9.07 3.50
CA ALA A 67 -2.62 8.28 3.21
C ALA A 67 -1.73 8.11 4.46
N ILE A 68 -1.56 9.17 5.26
CA ILE A 68 -0.85 9.11 6.54
C ILE A 68 -1.56 8.17 7.52
N ALA A 69 -2.89 8.23 7.62
CA ALA A 69 -3.65 7.35 8.50
C ALA A 69 -3.61 5.87 8.07
N MET A 70 -3.36 5.60 6.78
CA MET A 70 -3.41 4.27 6.20
C MET A 70 -2.02 3.61 6.06
N ILE A 71 -0.94 4.38 6.06
CA ILE A 71 0.38 3.88 5.68
C ILE A 71 0.85 2.68 6.50
N ASP A 72 0.61 2.67 7.81
CA ASP A 72 1.02 1.57 8.69
C ASP A 72 0.28 0.27 8.33
N ARG A 73 -1.05 0.34 8.15
CA ARG A 73 -1.88 -0.80 7.75
C ARG A 73 -1.50 -1.33 6.36
N LEU A 74 -1.14 -0.44 5.44
CA LEU A 74 -0.66 -0.80 4.10
C LEU A 74 0.69 -1.51 4.17
N ASN A 75 1.62 -1.01 4.98
CA ASN A 75 2.93 -1.64 5.17
C ASN A 75 2.83 -2.99 5.88
N GLU A 76 1.90 -3.16 6.81
CA GLU A 76 1.60 -4.46 7.42
C GLU A 76 1.09 -5.46 6.39
N TYR A 77 0.16 -5.05 5.52
CA TYR A 77 -0.36 -5.91 4.44
C TYR A 77 0.73 -6.36 3.45
N LEU A 78 1.76 -5.55 3.22
CA LEU A 78 2.87 -5.87 2.32
C LEU A 78 3.96 -6.72 2.98
N GLN A 79 3.93 -6.89 4.30
CA GLN A 79 4.88 -7.71 5.02
C GLN A 79 4.34 -9.12 5.17
N GLN A 80 5.22 -10.09 4.96
CA GLN A 80 4.89 -11.51 5.06
C GLN A 80 6.11 -12.28 5.57
N PRO A 81 6.00 -12.98 6.72
CA PRO A 81 7.00 -13.95 7.18
C PRO A 81 7.26 -15.03 6.14
N VAL A 82 8.44 -15.65 6.18
CA VAL A 82 8.85 -16.66 5.19
C VAL A 82 8.05 -17.95 5.33
N GLU A 83 7.65 -18.26 6.56
CA GLU A 83 6.82 -19.39 6.96
C GLU A 83 5.33 -19.22 6.62
N ASP A 84 4.88 -17.98 6.42
CA ASP A 84 3.48 -17.67 6.17
C ASP A 84 3.12 -17.95 4.72
N ARG A 85 1.96 -18.58 4.52
CA ARG A 85 1.39 -18.86 3.20
C ARG A 85 0.08 -18.10 3.06
N CYS A 86 -0.07 -17.44 1.92
CA CYS A 86 -1.27 -16.70 1.57
C CYS A 86 -1.81 -17.23 0.24
N SER A 87 -3.09 -17.60 0.19
CA SER A 87 -3.76 -17.91 -1.07
C SER A 87 -4.18 -16.61 -1.77
N ILE A 88 -4.52 -16.70 -3.06
CA ILE A 88 -4.98 -15.53 -3.82
C ILE A 88 -6.29 -15.00 -3.24
N GLU A 89 -7.17 -15.89 -2.82
CA GLU A 89 -8.46 -15.57 -2.21
C GLU A 89 -8.26 -14.83 -0.88
N ALA A 90 -7.38 -15.35 -0.01
CA ALA A 90 -7.06 -14.72 1.27
C ALA A 90 -6.43 -13.34 1.08
N ALA A 91 -5.51 -13.18 0.12
CA ALA A 91 -4.91 -11.88 -0.20
C ALA A 91 -5.96 -10.88 -0.68
N ARG A 92 -6.89 -11.33 -1.54
CA ARG A 92 -7.99 -10.49 -2.04
C ARG A 92 -8.91 -10.04 -0.91
N GLU A 93 -9.35 -10.95 -0.06
CA GLU A 93 -10.22 -10.63 1.07
C GLU A 93 -9.53 -9.64 2.04
N ALA A 94 -8.26 -9.87 2.35
CA ALA A 94 -7.48 -8.97 3.20
C ALA A 94 -7.35 -7.57 2.57
N LEU A 95 -7.12 -7.47 1.26
CA LEU A 95 -7.06 -6.19 0.56
C LEU A 95 -8.41 -5.44 0.60
N LEU A 96 -9.51 -6.15 0.38
CA LEU A 96 -10.85 -5.56 0.45
C LEU A 96 -11.19 -5.10 1.86
N ALA A 97 -10.89 -5.91 2.88
CA ALA A 97 -11.08 -5.55 4.29
C ALA A 97 -10.25 -4.31 4.68
N LEU A 98 -9.00 -4.24 4.21
CA LEU A 98 -8.11 -3.11 4.43
C LEU A 98 -8.68 -1.80 3.89
N LEU A 99 -9.27 -1.82 2.70
CA LEU A 99 -9.80 -0.64 2.01
C LEU A 99 -11.25 -0.28 2.38
N SER A 100 -11.98 -1.20 3.00
CA SER A 100 -13.38 -1.02 3.43
C SER A 100 -13.50 -0.53 4.88
N GLY A 101 -12.51 -0.79 5.72
CA GLY A 101 -12.46 -0.27 7.09
C GLY A 101 -12.26 1.25 7.14
N ARG A 102 -13.37 1.99 7.10
CA ARG A 102 -13.50 3.37 7.61
C ARG A 102 -13.59 3.37 9.12
#